data_AF-A0A7W1ENU0-F1
#
_entry.id   AF-A0A7W1ENU0-F1
#
_cell.length_a   1.000
_cell.length_b   1.000
_cell.length_c   1.000
_cell.angle_alpha   90.00
_cell.angle_beta   90.00
_cell.angle_gamma   90.00
#
_symmetry.space_group_name_H-M   'P 1'
#
loop_
_entity.id
_entity.type
_entity.pdbx_description
1 polymer ?
#
loop_
_entity_poly.entity_id
_entity_poly.type
_entity_poly.pdbx_seq_one_letter_code
_entity_poly.pdbx_strand_id
1 'polypeptide(L)'
;MASVLSAPDGRPTFSLGESGNNGTATASIGPEGGTITMGNSAVVFPAGSICDPATSSYGPGTWDDACTPLTAPITITATIKTTGQGTWVDFSPALRFVPSTNSSRWVWLALFSKKKIGASELSRFNIYYAATLGGAFVDETASDATLRTYVDTKSGVSTRRIKHFSGYGSWGDSCDPSVDPTCTDVPPPAS
;
A
#
# COMPACT_ATOMS: atom_id res chain seq x y z
N MET A 1 -11.94 -10.35 3.02
CA MET A 1 -10.49 -10.66 2.96
C MET A 1 -10.28 -12.06 2.41
N ALA A 2 -9.06 -12.35 1.97
CA ALA A 2 -8.70 -13.70 1.55
C ALA A 2 -7.28 -14.05 2.01
N SER A 3 -6.98 -15.34 2.08
CA SER A 3 -5.65 -15.83 2.40
C SER A 3 -4.63 -15.37 1.35
N VAL A 4 -3.37 -15.19 1.75
CA VAL A 4 -2.24 -15.05 0.81
C VAL A 4 -2.24 -16.16 -0.26
N LEU A 5 -2.76 -17.35 0.02
CA LEU A 5 -2.81 -18.47 -0.92
C LEU A 5 -3.85 -18.31 -2.04
N SER A 6 -4.80 -17.38 -1.89
CA SER A 6 -5.84 -17.09 -2.88
C SER A 6 -5.58 -15.77 -3.61
N ALA A 7 -4.39 -15.20 -3.49
CA ALA A 7 -4.07 -13.99 -4.24
C ALA A 7 -3.79 -14.33 -5.71
N PRO A 8 -4.03 -13.39 -6.64
CA PRO A 8 -3.76 -13.60 -8.05
C PRO A 8 -2.29 -13.91 -8.35
N ASP A 9 -2.07 -14.68 -9.41
CA ASP A 9 -0.74 -14.97 -9.94
C ASP A 9 0.00 -13.69 -10.36
N GLY A 10 1.33 -13.72 -10.35
CA GLY A 10 2.17 -12.56 -10.68
C GLY A 10 2.36 -11.55 -9.54
N ARG A 11 1.76 -11.81 -8.37
CA ARG A 11 2.10 -11.11 -7.12
C ARG A 11 3.58 -11.34 -6.76
N PRO A 12 4.32 -10.28 -6.36
CA PRO A 12 5.65 -10.44 -5.78
C PRO A 12 5.62 -11.09 -4.39
N THR A 13 6.58 -11.95 -4.11
CA THR A 13 6.80 -12.49 -2.76
C THR A 13 7.57 -11.49 -1.91
N PHE A 14 7.11 -11.21 -0.70
CA PHE A 14 7.74 -10.29 0.22
C PHE A 14 8.38 -11.04 1.39
N SER A 15 9.62 -10.68 1.73
CA SER A 15 10.30 -11.11 2.96
C SER A 15 10.71 -9.86 3.73
N LEU A 16 9.76 -9.31 4.49
CA LEU A 16 9.94 -8.08 5.27
C LEU A 16 10.26 -8.47 6.72
N GLY A 17 11.22 -7.79 7.34
CA GLY A 17 11.71 -8.07 8.70
C GLY A 17 11.20 -7.07 9.74
N GLU A 18 11.87 -7.00 10.90
CA GLU A 18 11.63 -6.00 11.95
C GLU A 18 12.68 -4.87 11.86
N SER A 19 12.38 -3.83 11.11
CA SER A 19 13.07 -2.53 11.06
C SER A 19 12.10 -1.41 11.47
N GLY A 20 12.57 -0.17 11.66
CA GLY A 20 11.72 0.91 12.21
C GLY A 20 10.43 1.13 11.40
N ASN A 21 9.30 1.31 12.09
CA ASN A 21 7.98 1.49 11.47
C ASN A 21 7.65 2.96 11.14
N ASN A 22 8.67 3.83 11.14
CA ASN A 22 8.60 5.25 10.82
C ASN A 22 9.80 5.63 9.95
N GLY A 23 9.58 6.35 8.86
CA GLY A 23 10.68 6.82 8.02
C GLY A 23 10.24 7.30 6.64
N THR A 24 11.19 7.84 5.91
CA THR A 24 11.00 8.28 4.52
C THR A 24 12.04 7.60 3.64
N ALA A 25 11.59 7.05 2.52
CA ALA A 25 12.43 6.48 1.48
C ALA A 25 12.18 7.22 0.16
N THR A 26 13.24 7.48 -0.59
CA THR A 26 13.14 8.07 -1.93
C THR A 26 13.82 7.14 -2.92
N ALA A 27 13.18 6.90 -4.06
CA ALA A 27 13.74 6.10 -5.15
C ALA A 27 13.42 6.72 -6.51
N SER A 28 14.33 6.53 -7.47
CA SER A 28 14.05 6.79 -8.87
C SER A 28 13.51 5.51 -9.50
N ILE A 29 12.29 5.55 -10.02
CA ILE A 29 11.62 4.42 -10.66
C ILE A 29 11.48 4.71 -12.15
N GLY A 30 12.09 3.86 -12.97
CA GLY A 30 12.05 3.96 -14.44
C GLY A 30 10.93 3.14 -15.09
N PRO A 31 10.86 3.18 -16.44
CA PRO A 31 9.93 2.36 -17.22
C PRO A 31 10.07 0.85 -16.99
N GLU A 32 11.25 0.39 -16.59
CA GLU A 32 11.55 -0.99 -16.20
C GLU A 32 10.86 -1.43 -14.89
N GLY A 33 10.31 -0.49 -14.13
CA GLY A 33 9.72 -0.74 -12.82
C GLY A 33 10.76 -0.71 -11.71
N GLY A 34 10.43 -1.27 -10.55
CA GLY A 34 11.32 -1.29 -9.40
C GLY A 34 10.60 -1.58 -8.10
N THR A 35 11.34 -1.44 -7.00
CA THR A 35 10.80 -1.64 -5.65
C THR A 35 11.27 -0.51 -4.75
N ILE A 36 10.37 0.03 -3.95
CA ILE A 36 10.69 0.95 -2.85
C ILE A 36 10.45 0.20 -1.56
N THR A 37 11.49 0.07 -0.74
CA THR A 37 11.38 -0.44 0.63
C THR A 37 11.40 0.73 1.60
N MET A 38 10.45 0.74 2.53
CA MET A 38 10.26 1.79 3.55
C MET A 38 10.02 1.14 4.91
N GLY A 39 11.06 1.09 5.74
CA GLY A 39 11.04 0.27 6.95
C GLY A 39 10.69 -1.18 6.61
N ASN A 40 9.60 -1.69 7.19
CA ASN A 40 9.10 -3.04 6.95
C ASN A 40 8.00 -3.13 5.91
N SER A 41 7.86 -2.10 5.09
CA SER A 41 6.86 -2.05 4.03
C SER A 41 7.56 -1.93 2.69
N ALA A 42 6.87 -2.34 1.64
CA ALA A 42 7.40 -2.23 0.29
C ALA A 42 6.31 -1.93 -0.72
N VAL A 43 6.69 -1.23 -1.78
CA VAL A 43 5.88 -1.12 -3.00
C VAL A 43 6.67 -1.65 -4.17
N VAL A 44 6.03 -2.50 -4.98
CA VAL A 44 6.60 -3.09 -6.19
C VAL A 44 5.86 -2.55 -7.41
N PHE A 45 6.63 -2.04 -8.36
CA PHE A 45 6.18 -1.51 -9.64
C PHE A 45 6.63 -2.46 -10.75
N PRO A 46 5.72 -3.16 -11.43
CA PRO A 46 6.06 -3.85 -12.66
C PRO A 46 6.48 -2.88 -13.77
N ALA A 47 7.19 -3.39 -14.77
CA ALA A 47 7.56 -2.59 -15.94
C ALA A 47 6.33 -1.98 -16.62
N GLY A 48 6.42 -0.69 -16.95
CA GLY A 48 5.37 0.08 -17.60
C GLY A 48 4.07 0.12 -16.80
N SER A 49 4.11 0.06 -15.46
CA SER A 49 2.92 0.13 -14.61
C SER A 49 2.56 1.57 -14.20
N ILE A 50 3.44 2.54 -14.39
CA ILE A 50 3.23 3.94 -13.98
C ILE A 50 2.74 4.76 -15.18
N CYS A 51 1.65 5.50 -15.00
CA CYS A 51 1.21 6.48 -16.01
C CYS A 51 2.16 7.68 -16.02
N ASP A 52 2.44 8.22 -17.21
CA ASP A 52 3.23 9.44 -17.34
C ASP A 52 2.45 10.66 -16.78
N PRO A 53 2.91 11.31 -15.70
CA PRO A 53 2.20 12.44 -15.09
C PRO A 53 2.20 13.70 -15.97
N ALA A 54 3.06 13.79 -17.00
CA ALA A 54 3.05 14.91 -17.93
C ALA A 54 1.85 14.88 -18.89
N THR A 55 1.26 13.70 -19.09
CA THR A 55 0.16 13.50 -20.06
C THR A 55 -1.11 12.92 -19.42
N SER A 56 -1.04 12.52 -18.16
CA SER A 56 -2.18 11.97 -17.42
C SER A 56 -2.66 12.92 -16.32
N SER A 57 -3.98 12.99 -16.14
CA SER A 57 -4.58 13.66 -14.99
C SER A 57 -4.57 12.74 -13.76
N TYR A 58 -4.69 13.35 -12.58
CA TYR A 58 -4.75 12.64 -11.30
C TYR A 58 -5.96 13.10 -10.49
N GLY A 59 -6.67 12.14 -9.90
CA GLY A 59 -7.78 12.39 -8.96
C GLY A 59 -8.94 11.39 -9.12
N PRO A 60 -9.92 11.43 -8.21
CA PRO A 60 -11.12 10.61 -8.29
C PRO A 60 -11.77 10.73 -9.68
N GLY A 61 -12.12 9.60 -10.28
CA GLY A 61 -12.69 9.52 -11.62
C GLY A 61 -11.67 9.37 -12.76
N THR A 62 -10.36 9.58 -12.50
CA THR A 62 -9.30 9.42 -13.52
C THR A 62 -8.37 8.22 -13.27
N TRP A 63 -8.49 7.57 -12.11
CA TRP A 63 -7.60 6.48 -11.71
C TRP A 63 -7.69 5.24 -12.61
N ASP A 64 -8.84 5.02 -13.24
CA ASP A 64 -9.11 3.89 -14.13
C ASP A 64 -9.02 4.26 -15.62
N ASP A 65 -8.69 5.51 -15.94
CA ASP A 65 -8.56 5.94 -17.33
C ASP A 65 -7.32 5.32 -17.98
N ALA A 66 -7.42 5.04 -19.28
CA ALA A 66 -6.23 4.71 -20.06
C ALA A 66 -5.18 5.83 -19.97
N CYS A 67 -3.90 5.47 -20.07
CA CYS A 67 -2.80 6.42 -20.04
C CYS A 67 -1.60 5.88 -20.80
N THR A 68 -0.73 6.80 -21.22
CA THR A 68 0.60 6.45 -21.74
C THR A 68 1.50 6.08 -20.55
N PRO A 69 2.19 4.93 -20.59
CA PRO A 69 3.16 4.59 -19.57
C PRO A 69 4.33 5.57 -19.55
N LEU A 70 4.91 5.77 -18.37
CA LEU A 70 6.11 6.55 -18.16
C LEU A 70 7.28 6.03 -19.02
N THR A 71 8.02 6.94 -19.67
CA THR A 71 9.16 6.61 -20.55
C THR A 71 10.52 7.08 -20.01
N ALA A 72 10.52 7.86 -18.93
CA ALA A 72 11.72 8.33 -18.24
C ALA A 72 11.57 8.19 -16.72
N PRO A 73 12.64 7.97 -15.95
CA PRO A 73 12.52 7.77 -14.51
C PRO A 73 11.86 8.93 -13.76
N ILE A 74 11.09 8.59 -12.73
CA ILE A 74 10.48 9.55 -11.81
C ILE A 74 10.95 9.29 -10.39
N THR A 75 11.22 10.36 -9.65
CA THR A 75 11.57 10.28 -8.23
C THR A 75 10.30 10.18 -7.40
N ILE A 76 10.19 9.11 -6.62
CA ILE A 76 9.06 8.84 -5.73
C ILE A 76 9.59 8.83 -4.30
N THR A 77 8.92 9.58 -3.44
CA THR A 77 9.13 9.62 -2.00
C THR A 77 7.97 8.90 -1.32
N ALA A 78 8.30 7.93 -0.47
CA ALA A 78 7.35 7.20 0.34
C ALA A 78 7.65 7.44 1.82
N THR A 79 6.66 7.90 2.57
CA THR A 79 6.77 8.14 4.01
C THR A 79 5.88 7.15 4.75
N ILE A 80 6.49 6.32 5.59
CA ILE A 80 5.78 5.42 6.49
C ILE A 80 5.68 6.04 7.87
N LYS A 81 4.49 6.00 8.46
CA LYS A 81 4.24 6.39 9.83
C LYS A 81 3.35 5.37 10.51
N THR A 82 3.79 4.84 11.62
CA THR A 82 2.97 3.99 12.49
C THR A 82 2.48 4.80 13.66
N THR A 83 1.17 4.78 13.84
CA THR A 83 0.46 5.38 14.97
C THR A 83 -0.34 4.29 15.67
N GLY A 84 -1.01 4.63 16.77
CA GLY A 84 -1.84 3.69 17.54
C GLY A 84 -3.10 3.24 16.81
N GLN A 85 -3.38 3.89 15.69
CA GLN A 85 -4.49 3.55 14.81
C GLN A 85 -4.06 2.57 13.73
N GLY A 86 -2.75 2.41 13.49
CA GLY A 86 -2.24 1.60 12.40
C GLY A 86 -0.97 2.13 11.75
N THR A 87 -0.52 1.39 10.75
CA THR A 87 0.56 1.80 9.85
C THR A 87 -0.02 2.58 8.68
N TRP A 88 0.56 3.74 8.39
CA TRP A 88 0.24 4.63 7.27
C TRP A 88 1.42 4.74 6.33
N VAL A 89 1.15 4.85 5.04
CA VAL A 89 2.15 5.15 4.02
C VAL A 89 1.61 6.25 3.12
N ASP A 90 2.40 7.28 2.88
CA ASP A 90 2.07 8.39 1.99
C ASP A 90 3.11 8.50 0.87
N PHE A 91 2.64 8.73 -0.34
CA PHE A 91 3.47 8.79 -1.54
C PHE A 91 3.42 10.17 -2.18
N SER A 92 4.59 10.65 -2.60
CA SER A 92 4.75 11.87 -3.39
C SER A 92 5.73 11.63 -4.53
N PRO A 93 5.46 12.09 -5.77
CA PRO A 93 4.26 12.82 -6.18
C PRO A 93 3.02 11.92 -6.25
N ALA A 94 1.85 12.55 -6.36
CA ALA A 94 0.61 11.87 -6.67
C ALA A 94 0.68 11.27 -8.09
N LEU A 95 0.54 9.96 -8.22
CA LEU A 95 0.66 9.21 -9.48
C LEU A 95 -0.49 8.23 -9.62
N ARG A 96 -0.84 7.86 -10.86
CA ARG A 96 -1.75 6.74 -11.11
C ARG A 96 -1.08 5.67 -11.95
N PHE A 97 -1.63 4.47 -11.91
CA PHE A 97 -1.06 3.30 -12.56
C PHE A 97 -1.84 2.91 -13.81
N VAL A 98 -1.13 2.33 -14.77
CA VAL A 98 -1.70 1.85 -16.03
C VAL A 98 -2.75 0.80 -15.72
N PRO A 99 -4.04 1.00 -16.07
CA PRO A 99 -5.08 0.01 -15.82
C PRO A 99 -4.76 -1.29 -16.56
N SER A 100 -4.90 -2.42 -15.86
CA SER A 100 -4.70 -3.73 -16.45
C SER A 100 -5.58 -4.77 -15.79
N THR A 101 -6.06 -5.73 -16.57
CA THR A 101 -6.68 -6.97 -16.09
C THR A 101 -5.64 -8.06 -15.77
N ASN A 102 -4.40 -7.88 -16.20
CA ASN A 102 -3.30 -8.80 -15.90
C ASN A 102 -2.64 -8.44 -14.56
N SER A 103 -2.73 -9.34 -13.58
CA SER A 103 -2.23 -9.14 -12.22
C SER A 103 -0.71 -9.03 -12.11
N SER A 104 0.05 -9.53 -13.08
CA SER A 104 1.50 -9.33 -13.12
C SER A 104 1.91 -7.90 -13.47
N ARG A 105 0.97 -7.07 -13.94
CA ARG A 105 1.19 -5.64 -14.25
C ARG A 105 0.67 -4.70 -13.16
N TRP A 106 0.13 -5.24 -12.07
CA TRP A 106 -0.38 -4.43 -10.96
C TRP A 106 0.73 -3.94 -10.05
N VAL A 107 0.56 -2.72 -9.54
CA VAL A 107 1.40 -2.22 -8.46
C VAL A 107 0.91 -2.80 -7.13
N TRP A 108 1.85 -3.33 -6.35
CA TRP A 108 1.57 -4.03 -5.10
C TRP A 108 2.17 -3.29 -3.92
N LEU A 109 1.33 -2.96 -2.94
CA LEU A 109 1.74 -2.48 -1.62
C LEU A 109 1.75 -3.64 -0.63
N ALA A 110 2.83 -3.74 0.14
CA ALA A 110 3.01 -4.68 1.23
C ALA A 110 3.27 -3.93 2.54
N LEU A 111 2.47 -4.22 3.56
CA LEU A 111 2.63 -3.70 4.93
C LEU A 111 2.88 -4.87 5.89
N PHE A 112 4.01 -4.86 6.59
CA PHE A 112 4.31 -5.81 7.64
C PHE A 112 3.70 -5.38 8.98
N SER A 113 3.27 -6.34 9.79
CA SER A 113 3.07 -6.17 11.23
C SER A 113 3.24 -7.51 11.94
N LYS A 114 4.06 -7.54 13.00
CA LYS A 114 4.28 -8.73 13.83
C LYS A 114 2.97 -9.28 14.42
N LYS A 115 1.98 -8.41 14.68
CA LYS A 115 0.68 -8.77 15.26
C LYS A 115 -0.15 -9.65 14.34
N LYS A 116 0.16 -9.71 13.04
CA LYS A 116 -0.47 -10.60 12.07
C LYS A 116 0.01 -12.05 12.21
N ILE A 117 1.20 -12.26 12.79
CA ILE A 117 1.79 -13.60 12.88
C ILE A 117 0.95 -14.44 13.83
N GLY A 118 0.37 -15.53 13.29
CA GLY A 118 -0.53 -16.42 14.05
C GLY A 118 -1.89 -15.80 14.41
N ALA A 119 -2.24 -14.63 13.89
CA ALA A 119 -3.53 -14.00 14.18
C ALA A 119 -4.70 -14.78 13.56
N SER A 120 -5.81 -14.86 14.30
CA SER A 120 -7.08 -15.44 13.83
C SER A 120 -8.03 -14.38 13.26
N GLU A 121 -8.01 -13.17 13.82
CA GLU A 121 -8.90 -12.07 13.40
C GLU A 121 -8.22 -11.20 12.34
N LEU A 122 -8.44 -11.51 11.07
CA LEU A 122 -7.73 -10.87 9.97
C LEU A 122 -8.32 -9.51 9.54
N SER A 123 -9.58 -9.23 9.93
CA SER A 123 -10.34 -8.01 9.54
C SER A 123 -9.63 -6.72 9.82
N ARG A 124 -8.85 -6.73 10.90
CA ARG A 124 -8.08 -5.58 11.34
C ARG A 124 -6.88 -5.28 10.44
N PHE A 125 -6.43 -6.20 9.60
CA PHE A 125 -5.20 -6.06 8.81
C PHE A 125 -5.44 -5.70 7.34
N ASN A 126 -6.66 -5.28 7.01
CA ASN A 126 -6.98 -4.70 5.71
C ASN A 126 -6.16 -3.43 5.47
N ILE A 127 -5.67 -3.27 4.26
CA ILE A 127 -5.09 -2.03 3.76
C ILE A 127 -6.23 -1.24 3.14
N TYR A 128 -6.38 0.03 3.50
CA TYR A 128 -7.40 0.97 3.02
C TYR A 128 -6.72 2.17 2.35
N TYR A 129 -7.44 2.81 1.43
CA TYR A 129 -7.03 4.10 0.89
C TYR A 129 -7.30 5.19 1.91
N ALA A 130 -6.42 6.19 2.00
CA ALA A 130 -6.67 7.44 2.70
C ALA A 130 -6.07 8.61 1.91
N ALA A 131 -6.82 9.68 1.68
CA ALA A 131 -6.33 10.78 0.83
C ALA A 131 -5.05 11.46 1.37
N THR A 132 -4.86 11.43 2.69
CA THR A 132 -3.72 12.01 3.40
C THR A 132 -3.36 11.16 4.61
N LEU A 133 -2.16 11.34 5.17
CA LEU A 133 -1.77 10.76 6.45
C LEU A 133 -2.78 11.13 7.55
N GLY A 134 -3.35 10.10 8.20
CA GLY A 134 -4.37 10.28 9.24
C GLY A 134 -5.76 10.66 8.72
N GLY A 135 -5.98 10.67 7.40
CA GLY A 135 -7.29 10.91 6.79
C GLY A 135 -8.26 9.74 6.99
N ALA A 136 -9.52 9.93 6.60
CA ALA A 136 -10.53 8.87 6.68
C ALA A 136 -10.17 7.70 5.75
N PHE A 137 -10.37 6.49 6.24
CA PHE A 137 -10.19 5.27 5.45
C PHE A 137 -11.36 5.05 4.51
N VAL A 138 -11.04 4.68 3.27
CA VAL A 138 -11.99 4.32 2.22
C VAL A 138 -11.76 2.88 1.81
N ASP A 139 -12.80 2.06 1.92
CA ASP A 139 -12.81 0.71 1.37
C ASP A 139 -13.18 0.73 -0.12
N GLU A 140 -12.18 0.83 -0.98
CA GLU A 140 -12.38 0.79 -2.43
C GLU A 140 -12.80 -0.62 -2.94
N THR A 141 -12.79 -1.65 -2.09
CA THR A 141 -13.09 -3.04 -2.51
C THR A 141 -14.57 -3.29 -2.80
N ALA A 142 -15.45 -2.43 -2.27
CA ALA A 142 -16.87 -2.46 -2.59
C ALA A 142 -17.14 -2.13 -4.07
N SER A 143 -16.34 -1.24 -4.65
CA SER A 143 -16.43 -0.83 -6.05
C SER A 143 -15.49 -1.62 -6.97
N ASP A 144 -14.35 -2.09 -6.45
CA ASP A 144 -13.41 -2.93 -7.18
C ASP A 144 -12.83 -4.06 -6.32
N ALA A 145 -13.35 -5.27 -6.50
CA ALA A 145 -12.92 -6.46 -5.79
C ALA A 145 -11.44 -6.83 -5.99
N THR A 146 -10.77 -6.33 -7.03
CA THR A 146 -9.33 -6.57 -7.27
C THR A 146 -8.42 -5.83 -6.29
N LEU A 147 -8.95 -4.84 -5.56
CA LEU A 147 -8.23 -4.09 -4.52
C LEU A 147 -8.25 -4.81 -3.17
N ARG A 148 -8.77 -6.03 -3.11
CA ARG A 148 -8.83 -6.84 -1.89
C ARG A 148 -7.44 -7.00 -1.27
N THR A 149 -7.38 -6.85 0.06
CA THR A 149 -6.18 -7.16 0.84
C THR A 149 -6.05 -8.68 1.07
N TYR A 150 -4.85 -9.19 0.90
CA TYR A 150 -4.45 -10.56 1.20
C TYR A 150 -3.48 -10.56 2.39
N VAL A 151 -3.77 -11.38 3.39
CA VAL A 151 -2.98 -11.45 4.62
C VAL A 151 -2.25 -12.78 4.69
N ASP A 152 -0.95 -12.71 4.93
CA ASP A 152 -0.09 -13.84 5.27
C ASP A 152 0.22 -13.84 6.77
N THR A 153 -0.44 -14.73 7.50
CA THR A 153 -0.24 -14.88 8.95
C THR A 153 1.03 -15.65 9.31
N LYS A 154 1.77 -16.19 8.33
CA LYS A 154 3.07 -16.81 8.58
C LYS A 154 4.19 -15.77 8.57
N SER A 155 4.19 -14.90 7.57
CA SER A 155 5.19 -13.83 7.43
C SER A 155 4.80 -12.51 8.08
N GLY A 156 3.52 -12.33 8.44
CA GLY A 156 3.02 -11.09 9.02
C GLY A 156 2.82 -9.97 7.99
N VAL A 157 2.61 -10.32 6.72
CA VAL A 157 2.50 -9.35 5.62
C VAL A 157 1.06 -9.24 5.14
N SER A 158 0.56 -8.01 5.05
CA SER A 158 -0.66 -7.68 4.27
C SER A 158 -0.23 -7.16 2.91
N THR A 159 -0.85 -7.65 1.84
CA THR A 159 -0.60 -7.18 0.46
C THR A 159 -1.87 -6.72 -0.20
N ARG A 160 -1.80 -5.64 -0.96
CA ARG A 160 -2.94 -5.08 -1.71
C ARG A 160 -2.46 -4.51 -3.04
N ARG A 161 -3.24 -4.75 -4.10
CA ARG A 161 -3.14 -3.98 -5.35
C ARG A 161 -3.51 -2.53 -5.07
N ILE A 162 -2.72 -1.59 -5.56
CA ILE A 162 -3.05 -0.17 -5.56
C ILE A 162 -3.19 0.35 -7.00
N LYS A 163 -4.00 1.39 -7.20
CA LYS A 163 -4.25 2.03 -8.51
C LYS A 163 -3.66 3.42 -8.64
N HIS A 164 -3.33 4.04 -7.51
CA HIS A 164 -2.85 5.41 -7.43
C HIS A 164 -1.99 5.62 -6.18
N PHE A 165 -1.28 6.73 -6.16
CA PHE A 165 -0.41 7.15 -5.08
C PHE A 165 -0.92 8.40 -4.39
N SER A 166 -1.12 8.22 -3.10
CA SER A 166 -1.71 9.10 -2.09
C SER A 166 -1.29 8.51 -0.73
N GLY A 167 -2.12 8.67 0.31
CA GLY A 167 -2.04 7.87 1.52
C GLY A 167 -2.70 6.48 1.39
N TYR A 168 -2.17 5.52 2.14
CA TYR A 168 -2.76 4.22 2.44
C TYR A 168 -2.51 3.90 3.91
N GLY A 169 -3.33 3.06 4.52
CA GLY A 169 -3.02 2.56 5.84
C GLY A 169 -3.74 1.27 6.19
N SER A 170 -3.22 0.56 7.17
CA SER A 170 -3.87 -0.62 7.74
C SER A 170 -4.14 -0.41 9.21
N TRP A 171 -5.31 -0.87 9.64
CA TRP A 171 -5.66 -0.99 11.04
C TRP A 171 -4.80 -2.05 11.76
N GLY A 172 -4.81 -2.03 13.11
CA GLY A 172 -4.39 -3.18 13.91
C GLY A 172 -3.00 -3.12 14.54
N ASP A 173 -2.24 -2.04 14.37
CA ASP A 173 -1.07 -1.79 15.21
C ASP A 173 -1.51 -1.04 16.46
N SER A 174 -1.84 -1.76 17.55
CA SER A 174 -2.04 -1.10 18.85
C SER A 174 -0.83 -0.25 19.22
N CYS A 175 -1.12 0.89 19.82
CA CYS A 175 -0.13 1.87 20.22
C CYS A 175 0.94 1.26 21.14
N ASP A 176 2.22 1.60 20.92
CA ASP A 176 3.24 1.51 21.96
C ASP A 176 3.57 2.93 22.44
N PRO A 177 2.99 3.39 23.57
CA PRO A 177 3.25 4.72 24.10
C PRO A 177 4.70 4.92 24.55
N SER A 178 5.50 3.85 24.65
CA SER A 178 6.95 3.95 24.89
C SER A 178 7.74 4.34 23.64
N VAL A 179 7.16 4.16 22.45
CA VAL A 179 7.76 4.50 21.15
C VAL A 179 7.11 5.75 20.54
N ASP A 180 5.80 5.93 20.72
CA ASP A 180 5.06 7.15 20.34
C ASP A 180 4.17 7.61 21.51
N PRO A 181 4.60 8.61 22.31
CA PRO A 181 3.84 9.08 23.46
C PRO A 181 2.49 9.74 23.12
N THR A 182 2.26 10.08 21.85
CA THR A 182 1.07 10.82 21.39
C THR A 182 -0.06 9.91 20.92
N CYS A 183 0.14 8.61 21.01
CA CYS A 183 -0.63 7.63 20.28
C CYS A 183 -1.72 7.03 21.20
N THR A 184 -2.96 7.03 20.70
CA THR A 184 -4.17 6.58 21.42
C THR A 184 -4.89 5.50 20.60
N ASP A 185 -5.35 4.45 21.28
CA ASP A 185 -6.12 3.38 20.64
C ASP A 185 -7.47 3.95 20.19
N VAL A 186 -7.64 4.15 18.88
CA VAL A 186 -8.95 4.47 18.29
C VAL A 186 -9.58 3.16 17.83
N PRO A 187 -10.91 2.96 17.89
CA PRO A 187 -11.57 1.77 17.33
C PRO A 187 -11.67 1.82 15.79
N PRO A 188 -11.70 0.66 15.09
CA PRO A 188 -11.81 0.60 13.64
C PRO A 188 -13.08 1.32 13.13
N PRO A 189 -13.05 1.93 11.92
CA PRO A 189 -14.23 2.54 11.33
C PRO A 189 -15.32 1.47 11.20
N ALA A 190 -16.55 1.85 11.53
CA ALA A 190 -17.71 0.98 11.37
C ALA A 190 -17.84 0.59 9.89
N SER A 191 -17.91 -0.72 9.66
CA SER A 191 -18.17 -1.35 8.36
C SER A 191 -19.54 -0.99 7.79
#